data_AF-L5NAR9-F1
#
_entry.id   AF-L5NAR9-F1
#
_cell.length_a   1.000
_cell.length_b   1.000
_cell.length_c   1.000
_cell.angle_alpha   90.00
_cell.angle_beta   90.00
_cell.angle_gamma   90.00
#
_symmetry.space_group_name_H-M   'P 1'
#
loop_
_entity.id
_entity.type
_entity.pdbx_description
1 polymer ?
#
loop_
_entity_poly.entity_id
_entity_poly.type
_entity_poly.pdbx_seq_one_letter_code
_entity_poly.pdbx_strand_id
1 'polypeptide(L)' 'MSDKINVKPTPIQRNKLDTALELTKLQIETFGIEANENEIENQFAKFYSLAATLEGTRHQRLGDLVPEEILKKIND' A
#
# COMPACT_ATOMS: atom_id res chain seq x y z
N MET A 1 33.80 -25.23 14.67
CA MET A 1 33.28 -23.89 14.99
C MET A 1 32.19 -23.60 13.97
N SER A 2 30.92 -23.79 14.36
CA SER A 2 29.79 -23.51 13.48
C SER A 2 29.39 -22.05 13.70
N ASP A 3 29.87 -21.17 12.84
CA ASP A 3 29.47 -19.76 12.86
C ASP A 3 27.96 -19.68 12.66
N LYS A 4 27.25 -19.14 13.65
CA LYS A 4 25.81 -18.89 13.60
C LYS A 4 25.57 -17.80 12.56
N ILE A 5 25.31 -18.18 11.31
CA ILE A 5 24.87 -17.26 10.27
C ILE A 5 23.45 -16.79 10.64
N ASN A 6 23.36 -15.62 11.26
CA ASN A 6 22.11 -14.92 11.52
C ASN A 6 21.70 -14.17 10.25
N VAL A 7 21.07 -14.87 9.30
CA VAL A 7 20.39 -14.23 8.19
C VAL A 7 19.12 -13.57 8.73
N LYS A 8 19.18 -12.26 8.98
CA LYS A 8 17.96 -11.46 9.12
C LYS A 8 17.19 -11.63 7.82
N PRO A 9 15.91 -12.07 7.83
CA PRO A 9 15.11 -12.09 6.63
C PRO A 9 15.18 -10.69 6.04
N THR A 10 15.62 -10.57 4.79
CA THR A 10 15.42 -9.33 4.06
C THR A 10 13.91 -9.13 4.06
N PRO A 11 13.39 -8.02 4.61
CA PRO A 11 11.96 -7.75 4.54
C PRO A 11 11.57 -7.94 3.08
N ILE A 12 10.52 -8.72 2.81
CA ILE A 12 10.03 -8.91 1.45
C ILE A 12 9.83 -7.50 0.88
N GLN A 13 10.72 -7.10 -0.03
CA GLN A 13 10.62 -5.82 -0.71
C GLN A 13 9.53 -6.00 -1.75
N ARG A 14 8.27 -5.82 -1.34
CA ARG A 14 7.15 -5.79 -2.27
C ARG A 14 7.41 -4.69 -3.28
N ASN A 15 7.39 -5.05 -4.55
CA ASN A 15 7.54 -4.07 -5.60
C ASN A 15 6.24 -3.22 -5.65
N LYS A 16 6.37 -1.95 -6.05
CA LYS A 16 5.26 -0.98 -6.16
C LYS A 16 4.09 -1.44 -7.06
N LEU A 17 4.39 -2.14 -8.16
CA LEU A 17 3.40 -2.75 -9.05
C LEU A 17 2.62 -3.85 -8.32
N ASP A 18 3.30 -4.73 -7.60
CA ASP A 18 2.65 -5.82 -6.85
C ASP A 18 1.74 -5.25 -5.76
N THR A 19 2.24 -4.25 -5.02
CA THR A 19 1.45 -3.54 -4.00
C THR A 19 0.21 -2.89 -4.62
N ALA A 20 0.35 -2.18 -5.74
CA ALA A 20 -0.78 -1.54 -6.41
C ALA A 20 -1.82 -2.55 -6.90
N LEU A 21 -1.37 -3.69 -7.46
CA LEU A 21 -2.24 -4.78 -7.90
C LEU A 21 -3.03 -5.40 -6.75
N GLU A 22 -2.36 -5.73 -5.64
CA GLU A 22 -3.02 -6.29 -4.47
C GLU A 22 -4.05 -5.34 -3.87
N LEU A 23 -3.72 -4.04 -3.75
CA LEU A 23 -4.66 -3.03 -3.24
C LEU A 23 -5.86 -2.84 -4.18
N THR A 24 -5.63 -2.86 -5.49
CA THR A 24 -6.72 -2.77 -6.48
C THR A 24 -7.68 -3.96 -6.36
N LYS A 25 -7.13 -5.18 -6.24
CA LYS A 25 -7.94 -6.39 -6.02
C LYS A 25 -8.75 -6.31 -4.73
N LEU A 26 -8.09 -5.95 -3.62
CA LEU A 26 -8.75 -5.81 -2.32
C LEU A 26 -9.90 -4.80 -2.37
N GLN A 27 -9.69 -3.66 -3.04
CA GLN A 27 -10.70 -2.61 -3.20
C GLN A 27 -11.93 -3.13 -3.95
N ILE A 28 -11.72 -3.87 -5.05
CA ILE A 28 -12.79 -4.48 -5.85
C ILE A 28 -13.55 -5.51 -5.01
N GLU A 29 -12.82 -6.40 -4.33
CA GLU A 29 -13.40 -7.46 -3.48
C GLU A 29 -14.21 -6.90 -2.30
N THR A 30 -13.73 -5.80 -1.68
CA THR A 30 -14.32 -5.24 -0.46
C THR A 30 -15.53 -4.35 -0.75
N PHE A 31 -15.45 -3.51 -1.78
CA PHE A 31 -16.44 -2.47 -2.03
C PHE A 31 -17.33 -2.75 -3.23
N GLY A 32 -17.05 -3.83 -3.99
CA GLY A 32 -17.87 -4.22 -5.12
C GLY A 32 -17.98 -3.13 -6.17
N ILE A 33 -16.90 -2.37 -6.41
CA ILE A 33 -16.84 -1.42 -7.51
C ILE A 33 -17.18 -2.22 -8.77
N GLU A 34 -18.31 -1.91 -9.40
CA GLU A 34 -18.70 -2.56 -10.65
C GLU A 34 -17.51 -2.42 -11.59
N ALA A 35 -17.09 -3.53 -12.19
CA ALA A 35 -15.86 -3.65 -12.98
C ALA A 35 -15.93 -2.85 -14.30
N ASN A 36 -16.17 -1.54 -14.20
CA ASN A 36 -15.91 -0.58 -15.25
C ASN A 36 -14.39 -0.43 -15.34
N GLU A 37 -13.85 -0.75 -16.51
CA GLU A 37 -12.43 -0.70 -16.83
C GLU A 37 -11.79 0.65 -16.44
N ASN A 38 -12.52 1.76 -16.64
CA ASN A 38 -12.05 3.09 -16.28
C ASN A 38 -11.89 3.30 -14.76
N GLU A 39 -12.74 2.68 -13.94
CA GLU A 39 -12.64 2.81 -12.49
C GLU A 39 -11.49 1.96 -11.94
N ILE A 40 -11.30 0.76 -12.49
CA ILE A 40 -10.17 -0.10 -12.17
C ILE A 40 -8.85 0.59 -12.52
N GLU A 41 -8.76 1.18 -13.72
CA GLU A 41 -7.58 1.93 -14.16
C GLU A 41 -7.28 3.09 -13.19
N ASN A 42 -8.30 3.86 -12.83
CA ASN A 42 -8.15 4.98 -11.91
C ASN A 42 -7.71 4.55 -10.51
N GLN A 43 -8.25 3.46 -9.97
CA GLN A 43 -7.83 2.96 -8.65
C GLN A 43 -6.42 2.41 -8.67
N PHE A 44 -6.08 1.63 -9.70
CA PHE A 44 -4.73 1.13 -9.88
C PHE A 44 -3.70 2.27 -9.98
N ALA A 45 -3.98 3.28 -10.81
CA ALA A 45 -3.09 4.44 -10.98
C ALA A 45 -2.88 5.19 -9.65
N LYS A 46 -3.95 5.38 -8.86
CA LYS A 46 -3.87 5.97 -7.52
C LYS A 46 -2.95 5.16 -6.60
N PHE A 47 -3.18 3.86 -6.47
CA PHE A 47 -2.36 3.02 -5.59
C PHE A 47 -0.90 2.93 -6.03
N TYR A 48 -0.64 2.84 -7.34
CA TYR A 48 0.72 2.83 -7.87
C TYR A 48 1.45 4.16 -7.60
N SER A 49 0.79 5.29 -7.84
CA SER A 49 1.37 6.61 -7.58
C SER A 49 1.71 6.80 -6.11
N LEU A 50 0.88 6.28 -5.21
CA LEU A 50 1.11 6.30 -3.77
C LEU A 50 2.33 5.45 -3.41
N ALA A 51 2.38 4.20 -3.88
CA ALA A 51 3.50 3.29 -3.62
C ALA A 51 4.83 3.86 -4.15
N ALA A 52 4.83 4.44 -5.35
CA ALA A 52 6.01 5.08 -5.94
C ALA A 52 6.46 6.31 -5.15
N THR A 53 5.53 7.11 -4.64
CA THR A 53 5.86 8.28 -3.82
C THR A 53 6.50 7.85 -2.49
N LEU A 54 6.02 6.76 -1.90
CA LEU A 54 6.51 6.24 -0.63
C LEU A 54 7.84 5.52 -0.72
N GLU A 55 8.19 5.00 -1.90
CA GLU A 55 9.52 4.43 -2.16
C GLU A 55 10.64 5.46 -1.90
N GLY A 56 10.37 6.74 -2.16
CA GLY A 56 11.30 7.84 -1.96
C GLY A 56 11.04 8.72 -0.72
N THR A 57 10.00 8.44 0.08
CA THR A 57 9.59 9.30 1.19
C THR A 57 9.29 8.52 2.47
N ARG A 58 9.30 9.20 3.63
CA ARG A 58 8.91 8.57 4.90
C ARG A 58 7.41 8.31 4.90
N HIS A 59 7.00 7.06 5.13
CA HIS A 59 5.61 6.62 5.27
C HIS A 59 4.78 7.47 6.26
N GLN A 60 5.43 8.09 7.24
CA GLN A 60 4.82 9.03 8.20
C GLN A 60 4.06 10.17 7.49
N ARG A 61 4.51 10.59 6.29
CA ARG A 61 3.83 11.61 5.49
C ARG A 61 2.44 11.19 4.99
N LEU A 62 2.13 9.90 4.94
CA LEU A 62 0.77 9.46 4.64
C LEU A 62 -0.20 9.80 5.75
N GLY A 63 0.25 9.72 7.01
CA GLY A 63 -0.57 10.11 8.15
C GLY A 63 -1.02 11.57 8.01
N ASP A 64 -0.13 12.43 7.53
CA ASP A 64 -0.43 13.84 7.27
C ASP A 64 -1.47 14.07 6.14
N LEU A 65 -1.66 13.08 5.24
CA LEU A 65 -2.66 13.14 4.18
C LEU A 65 -4.04 12.63 4.62
N VAL A 66 -4.12 11.92 5.74
CA VAL A 66 -5.38 11.42 6.28
C VAL A 66 -6.02 12.56 7.10
N PRO A 67 -7.26 12.96 6.81
CA PRO A 67 -7.97 13.94 7.62
C PRO A 67 -7.98 13.56 9.11
N GLU A 68 -7.71 14.52 9.99
CA GLU A 68 -7.64 14.28 11.45
C GLU A 68 -8.90 13.58 11.99
N GLU A 69 -10.07 13.89 11.42
CA GLU A 69 -11.35 13.29 11.80
C GLU A 69 -11.39 11.77 11.60
N ILE A 70 -10.68 11.26 10.60
CA ILE A 70 -10.59 9.82 10.32
C ILE A 70 -9.56 9.18 11.27
N LEU A 71 -8.41 9.83 11.48
CA LEU A 71 -7.38 9.34 12.39
C LEU A 71 -7.90 9.18 13.83
N LYS A 72 -8.73 10.12 14.30
CA LYS A 72 -9.36 10.04 15.63
C LYS A 72 -10.25 8.82 15.78
N LYS A 73 -10.95 8.38 14.72
CA LYS A 73 -11.85 7.22 14.76
C LYS A 73 -11.14 5.86 14.73
N ILE A 74 -9.87 5.81 14.34
CA ILE A 74 -9.08 4.57 14.24
C ILE A 74 -8.29 4.31 15.54
N ASN A 75 -8.00 5.35 16.31
CA ASN A 75 -7.21 5.25 17.55
C ASN A 75 -8.05 5.09 18.83
N ASP A 76 -9.39 5.08 18.72
CA ASP A 76 -10.34 4.74 19.79
C ASP A 76 -10.80 3.28 19.68
#